data_AF-A0A6G3XC26-F1
#
_entry.id   AF-A0A6G3XC26-F1
#
_cell.length_a   1.000
_cell.length_b   1.000
_cell.length_c   1.000
_cell.angle_alpha   90.00
_cell.angle_beta   90.00
_cell.angle_gamma   90.00
#
_symmetry.space_group_name_H-M   'P 1'
#
loop_
_entity.id
_entity.type
_entity.pdbx_description
1 polymer ?
#
loop_
_entity_poly.entity_id
_entity_poly.type
_entity_poly.pdbx_seq_one_letter_code
_entity_poly.pdbx_strand_id
1 'polypeptide(L)'
;TLTRREQVARIAAAVGDDIALDEVTPEQALRFYREQGGFAADNADWLYGFTSYDGVEGVTDEPREANAASDGAYLTLTEVLGRPGRSYARWARDHAFDFGRPPAD
;
A
#
# COMPACT_ATOMS: atom_id res chain seq x y z
N THR A 1 5.25 -13.38 -2.93
CA THR A 1 4.84 -12.05 -2.43
C THR A 1 6.04 -11.13 -2.53
N LEU A 2 5.85 -9.85 -2.88
CA LEU A 2 6.95 -8.87 -2.92
C LEU A 2 7.00 -8.09 -1.61
N THR A 3 8.19 -7.93 -1.04
CA THR A 3 8.47 -7.00 0.05
C THR A 3 8.31 -5.55 -0.41
N ARG A 4 8.16 -4.61 0.54
CA ARG A 4 8.11 -3.17 0.23
C ARG A 4 9.35 -2.69 -0.52
N ARG A 5 10.54 -3.19 -0.12
CA ARG A 5 11.81 -2.87 -0.78
C ARG A 5 11.85 -3.36 -2.23
N GLU A 6 11.35 -4.56 -2.50
CA GLU A 6 11.24 -5.08 -3.86
C GLU A 6 10.23 -4.28 -4.70
N GLN A 7 9.11 -3.84 -4.11
CA GLN A 7 8.14 -2.99 -4.80
C GLN A 7 8.77 -1.65 -5.22
N VAL A 8 9.44 -0.95 -4.29
CA VAL A 8 10.17 0.30 -4.58
C VAL A 8 11.21 0.10 -5.66
N ALA A 9 11.99 -1.00 -5.62
CA ALA A 9 12.97 -1.30 -6.66
C ALA A 9 12.34 -1.48 -8.06
N ARG A 10 11.11 -2.00 -8.15
CA ARG A 10 10.39 -2.11 -9.44
C ARG A 10 9.87 -0.77 -9.94
N ILE A 11 9.49 0.13 -9.03
CA ILE A 11 9.10 1.50 -9.38
C ILE A 11 10.33 2.28 -9.86
N ALA A 12 11.42 2.26 -9.10
CA ALA A 12 12.69 2.89 -9.46
C ALA A 12 13.17 2.45 -10.85
N ALA A 13 13.15 1.14 -11.13
CA ALA A 13 13.49 0.62 -12.45
C ALA A 13 12.54 1.05 -13.58
N ALA A 14 11.28 1.35 -13.26
CA ALA A 14 10.28 1.79 -14.24
C ALA A 14 10.39 3.29 -14.55
N VAL A 15 10.73 4.10 -13.54
CA VAL A 15 10.96 5.55 -13.67
C VAL A 15 12.32 5.84 -14.28
N GLY A 16 13.31 4.99 -14.01
CA GLY A 16 14.71 5.21 -14.40
C GLY A 16 15.53 6.01 -13.38
N ASP A 17 14.97 6.24 -12.19
CA ASP A 17 15.59 7.00 -11.09
C ASP A 17 15.64 6.17 -9.80
N ASP A 18 16.68 6.41 -8.99
CA ASP A 18 16.79 5.80 -7.66
C ASP A 18 15.77 6.39 -6.69
N ILE A 19 15.02 5.53 -5.99
CA ILE A 19 14.02 5.90 -5.00
C ILE A 19 14.43 5.35 -3.63
N ALA A 20 14.62 6.25 -2.67
CA ALA A 20 14.90 5.88 -1.28
C ALA A 20 13.66 5.31 -0.58
N LEU A 21 13.87 4.32 0.28
CA LEU A 21 12.85 3.78 1.17
C LEU A 21 13.33 3.94 2.61
N ASP A 22 12.93 5.04 3.23
CA ASP A 22 13.25 5.37 4.61
C ASP A 22 12.17 4.84 5.56
N GLU A 23 12.61 4.44 6.75
CA GLU A 23 11.70 4.05 7.82
C GLU A 23 11.23 5.30 8.57
N VAL A 24 9.92 5.37 8.84
CA VAL A 24 9.30 6.47 9.59
C VAL A 24 8.52 5.91 10.76
N THR A 25 8.43 6.69 11.84
CA THR A 25 7.60 6.31 12.99
C THR A 25 6.11 6.46 12.64
N PRO A 26 5.21 5.76 13.34
CA PRO A 26 3.77 5.94 13.18
C PRO A 26 3.33 7.41 13.31
N GLU A 27 3.92 8.17 14.23
CA GLU A 27 3.61 9.59 14.45
C GLU A 27 4.06 10.46 13.27
N GLN A 28 5.22 10.18 12.69
CA GLN A 28 5.70 10.87 11.49
C GLN A 28 4.77 10.61 10.30
N ALA A 29 4.32 9.37 10.13
CA ALA A 29 3.39 8.99 9.07
C ALA A 29 2.01 9.61 9.27
N LEU A 30 1.49 9.61 10.50
CA LEU A 30 0.23 10.25 10.88
C LEU A 30 0.24 11.75 10.55
N ARG A 31 1.30 12.46 10.95
CA ARG A 31 1.46 13.88 10.64
C ARG A 31 1.45 14.14 9.14
N PHE A 32 2.20 13.35 8.37
CA PHE A 32 2.27 13.48 6.91
C PHE A 32 0.91 13.29 6.23
N TYR A 33 0.09 12.35 6.71
CA TYR A 33 -1.26 12.13 6.17
C TYR A 33 -2.22 13.26 6.55
N ARG A 34 -2.15 13.77 7.78
CA ARG A 34 -2.95 14.92 8.22
C ARG A 34 -2.65 16.19 7.43
N GLU A 35 -1.38 16.44 7.12
CA GLU A 35 -0.95 17.59 6.34
C GLU A 35 -1.42 17.55 4.88
N GLN A 36 -1.55 16.35 4.29
CA GLN A 36 -2.10 16.18 2.93
C GLN A 36 -3.60 16.49 2.82
N GLY A 37 -4.35 16.33 3.92
CA GLY A 37 -5.80 16.50 3.93
C GLY A 37 -6.57 15.39 3.20
N GLY A 38 -7.88 15.59 3.04
CA GLY A 38 -8.78 14.66 2.36
C GLY A 38 -8.92 13.30 3.06
N PHE A 39 -9.32 12.28 2.30
CA PHE A 39 -9.57 10.93 2.82
C PHE A 39 -8.41 10.37 3.65
N ALA A 40 -7.17 10.63 3.23
CA ALA A 40 -5.97 10.17 3.91
C ALA A 40 -5.85 10.76 5.32
N ALA A 41 -6.12 12.06 5.48
CA ALA A 41 -6.14 12.72 6.79
C ALA A 41 -7.27 12.21 7.68
N ASP A 42 -8.48 12.04 7.11
CA ASP A 42 -9.67 11.61 7.84
C ASP A 42 -9.56 10.20 8.43
N ASN A 43 -8.70 9.36 7.85
CA ASN A 43 -8.51 7.95 8.24
C ASN A 43 -7.11 7.68 8.81
N ALA A 44 -6.30 8.71 9.05
CA ALA A 44 -4.89 8.54 9.39
C ALA A 44 -4.68 7.81 10.72
N ASP A 45 -5.50 8.11 11.73
CA ASP A 45 -5.42 7.46 13.05
C ASP A 45 -5.70 5.95 12.96
N TRP A 46 -6.67 5.55 12.12
CA TRP A 46 -6.95 4.14 11.84
C TRP A 46 -5.82 3.47 11.05
N LEU A 47 -5.35 4.10 9.95
CA LEU A 47 -4.30 3.55 9.09
C LEU A 47 -2.98 3.26 9.84
N TYR A 48 -2.71 4.01 10.91
CA TYR A 48 -1.49 3.92 11.70
C TYR A 48 -1.69 3.34 13.11
N GLY A 49 -2.85 2.74 13.39
CA GLY A 49 -3.08 1.96 14.62
C GLY A 49 -3.29 2.80 15.89
N PHE A 50 -3.62 4.08 15.75
CA PHE A 50 -4.04 4.95 16.85
C PHE A 50 -5.53 4.78 17.17
N THR A 51 -6.29 4.13 16.29
CA THR A 51 -7.66 3.70 16.55
C THR A 51 -7.85 2.29 16.02
N SER A 52 -8.60 1.46 16.76
CA SER A 52 -9.04 0.15 16.27
C SER A 52 -9.90 0.29 15.01
N TYR A 53 -10.01 -0.78 14.23
CA TYR A 53 -10.91 -0.84 13.08
C TYR A 53 -12.35 -0.48 13.44
N ASP A 54 -12.78 -0.80 14.66
CA ASP A 54 -14.11 -0.51 15.17
C ASP A 54 -14.30 0.96 15.63
N GLY A 55 -13.23 1.77 15.63
CA GLY A 55 -13.28 3.15 16.09
C GLY A 55 -13.38 3.29 17.62
N VAL A 56 -13.23 2.20 18.37
CA VAL A 56 -13.45 2.16 19.82
C VAL A 56 -12.12 2.21 20.56
N GLU A 57 -11.96 3.22 21.40
CA GLU A 57 -10.80 3.41 22.26
C GLU A 57 -10.65 2.23 23.25
N GLY A 58 -9.48 1.59 23.28
CA GLY A 58 -9.18 0.47 24.19
C GLY A 58 -9.55 -0.93 23.68
N VAL A 59 -10.11 -1.05 22.47
CA VAL A 59 -10.24 -2.34 21.79
C VAL A 59 -8.95 -2.58 21.00
N THR A 60 -8.23 -3.66 21.30
CA THR A 60 -7.16 -4.15 20.42
C THR A 60 -7.80 -4.89 19.26
N ASP A 61 -7.45 -4.53 18.02
CA ASP A 61 -7.85 -5.32 16.86
C ASP A 61 -7.45 -6.78 17.11
N GLU A 62 -8.42 -7.69 16.94
CA GLU A 62 -8.17 -9.13 16.98
C GLU A 62 -6.96 -9.42 16.09
N PRO A 63 -5.96 -10.20 16.56
CA PRO A 63 -4.81 -10.53 15.75
C PRO A 63 -5.32 -11.10 14.44
N ARG A 64 -5.06 -10.38 13.33
CA ARG A 64 -5.48 -10.77 12.00
C ARG A 64 -5.11 -12.24 11.83
N GLU A 65 -6.10 -13.13 11.90
CA GLU A 65 -5.83 -14.56 11.76
C GLU A 65 -5.05 -14.70 10.46
N ALA A 66 -3.83 -15.22 10.58
CA ALA A 66 -2.83 -15.11 9.51
C ALA A 66 -3.30 -15.73 8.20
N ASN A 67 -4.38 -16.51 8.23
CA ASN A 67 -5.29 -16.70 7.12
C ASN A 67 -6.68 -16.89 7.75
N ALA A 68 -7.63 -15.96 7.56
CA ALA A 68 -9.01 -16.41 7.46
C ALA A 68 -8.95 -17.51 6.39
N ALA A 69 -9.20 -18.76 6.78
CA ALA A 69 -9.19 -19.85 5.83
C ALA A 69 -10.07 -19.38 4.67
N SER A 70 -9.45 -19.15 3.51
CA SER A 70 -10.25 -19.01 2.30
C SER A 70 -10.88 -20.38 2.20
N ASP A 71 -12.17 -20.49 2.52
CA ASP A 71 -12.94 -21.75 2.54
C ASP A 71 -13.05 -22.37 1.13
N GLY A 72 -12.05 -22.20 0.27
CA GLY A 72 -12.02 -22.56 -1.14
C GLY A 72 -12.98 -21.74 -2.00
N ALA A 73 -13.72 -20.79 -1.43
CA ALA A 73 -14.85 -20.15 -2.11
C ALA A 73 -14.42 -19.12 -3.17
N TYR A 74 -13.23 -18.52 -3.04
CA TYR A 74 -12.79 -17.47 -3.96
C TYR A 74 -11.91 -18.04 -5.07
N LEU A 75 -12.39 -17.89 -6.32
CA LEU A 75 -11.59 -18.17 -7.50
C LEU A 75 -10.45 -17.14 -7.63
N THR A 76 -9.27 -17.61 -7.99
CA THR A 76 -8.13 -16.78 -8.35
C THR A 76 -8.34 -16.09 -9.70
N LEU A 77 -7.57 -15.02 -9.97
CA LEU A 77 -7.60 -14.34 -11.27
C LEU A 77 -7.32 -15.28 -12.45
N THR A 78 -6.45 -16.28 -12.26
CA THR A 78 -6.14 -17.27 -13.30
C THR A 78 -7.35 -18.15 -13.60
N GLU A 79 -8.07 -18.59 -12.57
CA GLU A 79 -9.26 -19.44 -12.73
C GLU A 79 -10.41 -18.67 -13.42
N VAL A 80 -10.55 -17.37 -13.14
CA VAL A 80 -11.58 -16.54 -13.76
C VAL A 80 -11.22 -16.11 -15.19
N LEU A 81 -9.96 -15.70 -15.42
CA LEU A 81 -9.54 -15.03 -16.66
C LEU A 81 -8.79 -15.94 -17.63
N GLY A 82 -8.45 -17.18 -17.22
CA GLY A 82 -7.61 -18.10 -17.99
C GLY A 82 -6.15 -17.65 -18.15
N ARG A 83 -5.73 -16.60 -17.42
CA ARG A 83 -4.38 -16.04 -17.49
C ARG A 83 -3.98 -15.44 -16.14
N PRO A 84 -2.68 -15.42 -15.81
CA PRO A 84 -2.22 -14.79 -14.57
C PRO A 84 -2.54 -13.29 -14.55
N GLY A 85 -2.70 -12.77 -13.33
CA GLY A 85 -2.76 -11.32 -13.10
C GLY A 85 -1.50 -10.63 -13.65
N ARG A 86 -1.64 -9.34 -13.98
CA ARG A 86 -0.48 -8.53 -14.41
C ARG A 86 0.53 -8.46 -13.27
N SER A 87 1.81 -8.58 -13.60
CA SER A 87 2.87 -8.47 -12.60
C SER A 87 3.02 -7.04 -12.09
N TYR A 88 3.52 -6.89 -10.86
CA TYR A 88 3.83 -5.57 -10.30
C TYR A 88 4.83 -4.79 -11.15
N ALA A 89 5.80 -5.47 -11.78
CA ALA A 89 6.76 -4.84 -12.70
C ALA A 89 6.09 -4.31 -13.98
N ARG A 90 4.99 -4.92 -14.43
CA ARG A 90 4.19 -4.36 -15.52
C ARG A 90 3.41 -3.15 -15.05
N TRP A 91 2.73 -3.25 -13.91
CA TRP A 91 2.01 -2.13 -13.31
C TRP A 91 2.91 -0.91 -13.10
N ALA A 92 4.12 -1.09 -12.55
CA ALA A 92 5.07 -0.01 -12.33
C ALA A 92 5.49 0.70 -13.64
N ARG A 93 5.64 -0.04 -14.74
CA ARG A 93 5.89 0.55 -16.07
C ARG A 93 4.68 1.30 -16.61
N ASP A 94 3.49 0.69 -16.48
CA ASP A 94 2.24 1.28 -16.95
C ASP A 94 1.91 2.59 -16.17
N HIS A 95 2.42 2.74 -14.95
CA HIS A 95 2.22 3.90 -14.04
C HIS A 95 3.48 4.73 -13.77
N ALA A 96 4.56 4.56 -14.53
CA ALA A 96 5.84 5.24 -14.26
C ALA A 96 5.70 6.77 -14.21
N PHE A 97 4.78 7.32 -15.01
CA PHE A 97 4.47 8.75 -15.05
C PHE A 97 3.96 9.30 -13.71
N ASP A 98 3.24 8.51 -12.93
CA ASP A 98 2.65 8.94 -11.65
C ASP A 98 3.71 9.21 -10.57
N PHE A 99 4.94 8.74 -10.79
CA PHE A 99 6.09 8.91 -9.89
C PHE A 99 7.10 9.93 -10.42
N GLY A 100 6.88 10.46 -11.62
CA GLY A 100 7.74 11.46 -12.22
C GLY A 100 7.68 12.78 -11.45
N ARG A 101 8.77 13.55 -11.48
CA ARG A 101 8.76 14.92 -10.98
C ARG A 101 7.72 15.72 -11.77
N PRO A 102 6.79 16.45 -11.13
CA PRO A 102 5.94 17.38 -11.86
C PRO A 102 6.82 18.39 -12.62
N PRO A 103 6.40 18.84 -13.81
CA PRO A 103 7.16 19.84 -14.56
C PRO A 103 7.42 21.06 -13.65
N ALA A 104 8.65 21.59 -13.70
CA ALA A 104 8.97 22.82 -13.00
C ALA A 104 8.19 23.97 -13.67
N ASP A 105 7.46 24.74 -12.84
CA ASP A 105 6.84 26.01 -13.23
C ASP A 105 7.89 27.09 -13.55
#